data_AF-A0A833WPS6-F1
#
_entry.id   AF-A0A833WPS6-F1
#
_cell.length_a   1.000
_cell.length_b   1.000
_cell.length_c   1.000
_cell.angle_alpha   90.00
_cell.angle_beta   90.00
_cell.angle_gamma   90.00
#
_symmetry.space_group_name_H-M   'P 1'
#
loop_
_entity.id
_entity.type
_entity.pdbx_description
1 polymer ?
#
loop_
_entity_poly.entity_id
_entity_poly.type
_entity_poly.pdbx_seq_one_letter_code
_entity_poly.pdbx_strand_id
1 'polypeptide(L)'
;MPTLQRLIVVVQRPGLDVKSGGYEKYLFDMIAPIQKLYPNKFQIYTTKSSLNLYIHTKLVIIDDVFVTVSSANWNRRSMTSDSEMAANIIDEDSVDSPDGVTVLRTARDFRIRKFHEMTGLSYDELDAMTIIEAANQLDTAAADKSSIIEAFLQ
;
A
#
# COMPACT_ATOMS: atom_id res chain seq x y z
N MET A 1 -7.73 6.26 -15.29
CA MET A 1 -8.20 5.19 -14.38
C MET A 1 -9.71 5.28 -14.22
N PRO A 2 -10.48 4.88 -15.26
CA PRO A 2 -11.93 5.04 -15.23
C PRO A 2 -12.58 4.15 -14.17
N THR A 3 -12.13 2.89 -14.08
CA THR A 3 -12.75 1.85 -13.25
C THR A 3 -12.09 1.66 -11.88
N LEU A 4 -10.80 1.97 -11.74
CA LEU A 4 -10.11 1.84 -10.45
C LEU A 4 -10.66 2.85 -9.44
N GLN A 5 -11.02 2.39 -8.24
CA GLN A 5 -11.48 3.25 -7.16
C GLN A 5 -10.31 3.91 -6.41
N ARG A 6 -9.28 3.12 -6.06
CA ARG A 6 -8.12 3.56 -5.28
C ARG A 6 -6.88 2.71 -5.58
N LEU A 7 -5.71 3.35 -5.64
CA LEU A 7 -4.38 2.75 -5.64
C LEU A 7 -3.58 3.34 -4.47
N ILE A 8 -3.24 2.50 -3.50
CA ILE A 8 -2.47 2.88 -2.31
C ILE A 8 -1.10 2.23 -2.41
N VAL A 9 -0.06 3.01 -2.18
CA VAL A 9 1.32 2.56 -2.21
C VAL A 9 2.02 2.98 -0.92
N VAL A 10 2.62 2.02 -0.21
CA VAL A 10 3.42 2.29 0.98
C VAL A 10 4.82 1.79 0.71
N VAL A 11 5.79 2.70 0.59
CA VAL A 11 7.11 2.41 0.06
C VAL A 11 8.21 2.85 1.00
N GLN A 12 9.33 2.13 0.93
CA GLN A 12 10.54 2.50 1.63
C GLN A 12 11.13 3.80 1.07
N ARG A 13 11.44 4.75 1.96
CA ARG A 13 12.25 5.92 1.61
C ARG A 13 13.61 5.51 1.03
N PRO A 14 14.06 6.09 -0.10
CA PRO A 14 15.39 5.83 -0.64
C PRO A 14 16.47 6.15 0.40
N GLY A 15 17.34 5.18 0.69
CA GLY A 15 18.54 5.39 1.52
C GLY A 15 19.54 6.32 0.84
N LEU A 16 20.50 6.85 1.63
CA LEU A 16 21.51 7.81 1.15
C LEU A 16 22.27 7.29 -0.07
N ASP A 17 22.68 6.03 -0.05
CA ASP A 17 23.46 5.39 -1.12
C ASP A 17 22.69 5.30 -2.45
N VAL A 18 21.36 5.20 -2.34
CA VAL A 18 20.43 5.06 -3.47
C VAL A 18 20.05 6.43 -4.03
N LYS A 19 20.02 7.48 -3.19
CA LYS A 19 19.79 8.88 -3.60
C LYS A 19 20.90 9.38 -4.54
N SER A 20 22.16 9.05 -4.24
CA SER A 20 23.32 9.45 -5.06
C SER A 20 23.30 8.90 -6.49
N GLY A 21 22.57 7.80 -6.73
CA GLY A 21 22.41 7.18 -8.05
C GLY A 21 21.25 7.71 -8.89
N GLY A 22 20.52 8.73 -8.43
CA GLY A 22 19.39 9.33 -9.16
C GLY A 22 18.06 8.55 -9.05
N TYR A 23 17.98 7.53 -8.19
CA TYR A 23 16.76 6.74 -7.99
C TYR A 23 15.57 7.57 -7.51
N GLU A 24 15.82 8.61 -6.70
CA GLU A 24 14.78 9.53 -6.24
C GLU A 24 14.12 10.26 -7.41
N LYS A 25 14.91 10.63 -8.44
CA LYS A 25 14.39 11.20 -9.68
C LYS A 25 13.54 10.20 -10.46
N TYR A 26 14.01 8.97 -10.65
CA TYR A 26 13.22 7.97 -11.38
C TYR A 26 11.92 7.61 -10.67
N LEU A 27 11.96 7.51 -9.34
CA LEU A 27 10.77 7.29 -8.53
C LEU A 27 9.78 8.45 -8.70
N PHE A 28 10.25 9.70 -8.61
CA PHE A 28 9.43 10.88 -8.87
C PHE A 28 8.86 10.89 -10.30
N ASP A 29 9.69 10.66 -11.32
CA ASP A 29 9.27 10.68 -12.73
C ASP A 29 8.21 9.59 -13.03
N MET A 30 8.23 8.46 -12.31
CA MET A 30 7.19 7.43 -12.41
C MET A 30 5.89 7.82 -11.70
N ILE A 31 5.97 8.46 -10.54
CA ILE A 31 4.82 8.75 -9.67
C ILE A 31 4.10 10.05 -10.07
N ALA A 32 4.86 11.11 -10.36
CA ALA A 32 4.31 12.45 -10.57
C ALA A 32 3.23 12.51 -11.67
N PRO A 33 3.35 11.80 -12.82
CA PRO A 33 2.30 11.81 -13.84
C PRO A 33 0.98 11.21 -13.35
N ILE A 34 1.02 10.05 -12.67
CA ILE A 34 -0.20 9.37 -12.21
C ILE A 34 -0.85 10.13 -11.06
N GLN A 35 -0.05 10.69 -10.15
CA GLN A 35 -0.55 11.49 -9.04
C GLN A 35 -1.18 12.81 -9.53
N LYS A 36 -0.59 13.47 -10.54
CA LYS A 36 -1.16 14.68 -11.14
C LYS A 36 -2.49 14.41 -11.84
N LEU A 37 -2.61 13.28 -12.53
CA LEU A 37 -3.83 12.93 -13.27
C LEU A 37 -4.95 12.39 -12.36
N TYR A 38 -4.59 11.76 -11.23
CA TYR A 38 -5.54 11.08 -10.36
C TYR A 38 -5.26 11.33 -8.86
N PRO A 39 -5.20 12.60 -8.41
CA PRO A 39 -4.80 12.94 -7.04
C PRO A 39 -5.73 12.34 -5.97
N ASN A 40 -6.99 12.09 -6.30
CA ASN A 40 -7.98 11.51 -5.37
C ASN A 40 -8.04 9.97 -5.43
N LYS A 41 -7.29 9.34 -6.34
CA LYS A 41 -7.28 7.88 -6.51
C LYS A 41 -5.91 7.26 -6.27
N PHE A 42 -4.83 8.03 -6.37
CA PHE A 42 -3.47 7.55 -6.14
C PHE A 42 -2.90 8.19 -4.88
N GLN A 43 -2.65 7.35 -3.87
CA GLN A 43 -2.06 7.75 -2.59
C GLN A 43 -0.74 7.02 -2.38
N ILE A 44 0.26 7.74 -1.90
CA ILE A 44 1.57 7.18 -1.63
C ILE A 44 2.13 7.66 -0.30
N TYR A 45 2.58 6.70 0.50
CA TYR A 45 3.06 6.92 1.87
C TYR A 45 4.42 6.24 2.09
N THR A 46 5.09 6.64 3.16
CA THR A 46 6.28 5.98 3.73
C THR A 46 6.15 5.96 5.26
N THR A 47 6.99 5.19 5.94
CA THR A 47 7.16 5.31 7.39
C THR A 47 7.82 6.64 7.77
N LYS A 48 7.46 7.17 8.94
CA LYS A 48 8.09 8.35 9.52
C LYS A 48 9.56 8.11 9.83
N SER A 49 10.41 9.07 9.44
CA SER A 49 11.86 8.97 9.64
C SER A 49 12.24 8.79 11.12
N SER A 50 11.53 9.44 12.04
CA SER A 50 11.78 9.39 13.49
C SER A 50 11.62 8.00 14.11
N LEU A 51 10.86 7.11 13.47
CA LEU A 51 10.60 5.76 13.98
C LEU A 51 11.67 4.75 13.54
N ASN A 52 12.53 5.10 12.58
CA ASN A 52 13.56 4.22 12.03
C ASN A 52 13.02 2.84 11.57
N LEU A 53 11.79 2.83 11.03
CA LEU A 53 11.15 1.63 10.50
C LEU A 53 11.49 1.46 9.02
N TYR A 54 11.97 0.26 8.67
CA TYR A 54 12.36 -0.08 7.31
C TYR A 54 11.32 -1.02 6.66
N ILE A 55 10.78 -0.60 5.51
CA ILE A 55 9.83 -1.40 4.73
C ILE A 55 10.62 -2.34 3.82
N HIS A 56 10.83 -3.57 4.26
CA HIS A 56 11.40 -4.63 3.43
C HIS A 56 10.33 -5.48 2.71
N THR A 57 9.05 -5.19 2.93
CA THR A 57 7.92 -5.94 2.38
C THR A 57 7.84 -5.84 0.86
N LYS A 58 7.47 -6.94 0.20
CA LYS A 58 6.99 -6.95 -1.20
C LYS A 58 5.67 -7.72 -1.26
N LEU A 59 4.59 -6.96 -1.22
CA LEU A 59 3.23 -7.43 -1.05
C LEU A 59 2.33 -6.67 -2.03
N VAL A 60 1.37 -7.37 -2.63
CA VAL A 60 0.26 -6.73 -3.35
C VAL A 60 -1.05 -7.35 -2.87
N ILE A 61 -2.06 -6.51 -2.65
CA ILE A 61 -3.44 -6.89 -2.40
C ILE A 61 -4.29 -6.28 -3.52
N ILE A 62 -5.19 -7.07 -4.11
CA ILE A 62 -6.08 -6.61 -5.19
C ILE A 62 -7.51 -6.99 -4.81
N ASP A 63 -8.38 -5.97 -4.77
CA ASP A 63 -9.84 -6.07 -4.63
C ASP A 63 -10.34 -6.93 -3.46
N ASP A 64 -9.55 -7.09 -2.39
CA ASP A 64 -9.81 -8.03 -1.30
C ASP A 64 -10.09 -9.47 -1.81
N VAL A 65 -9.48 -9.86 -2.94
CA VAL A 65 -9.60 -11.18 -3.56
C VAL A 65 -8.23 -11.86 -3.72
N PHE A 66 -7.18 -11.07 -3.94
CA PHE A 66 -5.85 -11.60 -4.20
C PHE A 66 -4.82 -10.99 -3.27
N VAL A 67 -3.98 -11.84 -2.67
CA VAL A 67 -2.78 -11.40 -1.95
C VAL A 67 -1.58 -12.12 -2.53
N THR A 68 -0.50 -11.40 -2.78
CA THR A 68 0.81 -12.00 -3.07
C THR A 68 1.83 -11.53 -2.07
N VAL A 69 2.59 -12.48 -1.52
CA VAL A 69 3.78 -12.23 -0.70
C VAL A 69 4.97 -12.75 -1.48
N SER A 70 5.99 -11.92 -1.68
CA SER A 70 7.10 -12.27 -2.56
C SER A 70 8.45 -11.76 -2.07
N SER A 71 9.52 -12.29 -2.66
CA SER A 71 10.86 -11.70 -2.58
C SER A 71 11.07 -10.58 -3.60
N ALA A 72 10.25 -10.54 -4.66
CA ALA A 72 10.43 -9.65 -5.81
C ALA A 72 10.12 -8.18 -5.49
N ASN A 73 11.14 -7.31 -5.55
CA ASN A 73 10.92 -5.87 -5.47
C ASN A 73 10.24 -5.36 -6.75
N TRP A 74 9.51 -4.25 -6.64
CA TRP A 74 8.94 -3.61 -7.83
C TRP A 74 9.99 -2.76 -8.57
N ASN A 75 10.96 -3.44 -9.18
CA ASN A 75 12.02 -2.84 -9.97
C ASN A 75 12.41 -3.76 -11.13
N ARG A 76 13.15 -3.21 -12.10
CA ARG A 76 13.60 -3.97 -13.27
C ARG A 76 14.39 -5.23 -12.89
N ARG A 77 15.20 -5.16 -11.83
CA ARG A 77 16.07 -6.26 -11.39
C ARG A 77 15.26 -7.50 -11.02
N SER A 78 14.32 -7.37 -10.08
CA SER A 78 13.50 -8.48 -9.59
C SER A 78 12.47 -8.93 -10.64
N MET A 79 11.98 -8.01 -11.47
CA MET A 79 10.97 -8.32 -12.48
C MET A 79 11.54 -8.90 -13.78
N THR A 80 12.86 -9.05 -13.92
CA THR A 80 13.47 -9.55 -15.17
C THR A 80 14.72 -10.43 -15.01
N SER A 81 15.52 -10.23 -13.97
CA SER A 81 16.91 -10.74 -13.92
C SER A 81 17.19 -11.60 -12.69
N ASP A 82 16.85 -11.10 -11.50
CA ASP A 82 17.09 -11.85 -10.26
C ASP A 82 16.11 -13.02 -10.18
N SER A 83 16.55 -14.14 -9.58
CA SER A 83 15.66 -15.25 -9.29
C SER A 83 14.80 -14.89 -8.09
N GLU A 84 13.48 -14.94 -8.27
CA GLU A 84 12.49 -14.54 -7.26
C GLU A 84 11.49 -15.65 -6.99
N MET A 85 10.84 -15.60 -5.84
CA MET A 85 9.75 -16.50 -5.47
C MET A 85 8.58 -15.72 -4.87
N ALA A 86 7.37 -16.17 -5.17
CA ALA A 86 6.13 -15.59 -4.66
C ALA A 86 5.14 -16.68 -4.28
N ALA A 87 4.36 -16.41 -3.24
CA ALA A 87 3.15 -17.14 -2.91
C ALA A 87 1.95 -16.27 -3.27
N ASN A 88 1.15 -16.74 -4.22
CA ASN A 88 -0.12 -16.12 -4.60
C ASN A 88 -1.24 -16.82 -3.84
N ILE A 89 -2.01 -16.05 -3.09
CA ILE A 89 -2.99 -16.53 -2.11
C ILE A 89 -4.36 -16.05 -2.57
N ILE A 90 -5.22 -17.02 -2.85
CA ILE A 90 -6.65 -16.88 -3.13
C ILE A 90 -7.31 -18.01 -2.33
N ASP A 91 -8.11 -17.67 -1.34
CA ASP A 91 -8.86 -18.64 -0.54
C ASP A 91 -10.26 -18.89 -1.13
N GLU A 92 -11.00 -19.82 -0.51
CA GLU A 92 -12.37 -20.17 -0.92
C GLU A 92 -13.43 -19.51 -0.03
N ASP A 93 -13.02 -18.96 1.12
CA ASP A 93 -13.93 -18.36 2.09
C ASP A 93 -14.32 -16.94 1.69
N SER A 94 -15.59 -16.74 1.37
CA SER A 94 -16.11 -15.41 1.00
C SER A 94 -16.78 -14.67 2.16
N VAL A 95 -16.86 -13.35 2.05
CA VAL A 95 -17.60 -12.46 2.95
C VAL A 95 -18.15 -11.27 2.19
N ASP A 96 -19.32 -10.76 2.58
CA ASP A 96 -19.86 -9.52 2.03
C ASP A 96 -19.16 -8.32 2.68
N SER A 97 -18.63 -7.42 1.85
CA SER A 97 -18.00 -6.18 2.33
C SER A 97 -19.03 -5.06 2.53
N PRO A 98 -18.70 -4.02 3.32
CA PRO A 98 -19.50 -2.80 3.40
C PRO A 98 -19.68 -2.08 2.06
N ASP A 99 -18.85 -2.38 1.06
CA ASP A 99 -18.98 -1.87 -0.32
C ASP A 99 -20.14 -2.54 -1.10
N GLY A 100 -20.84 -3.51 -0.50
CA GLY A 100 -21.96 -4.23 -1.13
C GLY A 100 -21.53 -5.26 -2.15
N VAL A 101 -20.28 -5.74 -2.08
CA VAL A 101 -19.73 -6.77 -2.95
C VAL A 101 -19.17 -7.92 -2.13
N THR A 102 -19.24 -9.14 -2.66
CA THR A 102 -18.63 -10.31 -2.03
C THR A 102 -17.14 -10.36 -2.38
N VAL A 103 -16.30 -10.48 -1.35
CA VAL A 103 -14.83 -10.56 -1.44
C VAL A 103 -14.33 -11.82 -0.72
N LEU A 104 -13.02 -12.04 -0.73
CA LEU A 104 -12.42 -13.19 -0.04
C LEU A 104 -11.84 -12.80 1.32
N ARG A 105 -12.12 -13.64 2.32
CA ARG A 105 -11.89 -13.36 3.73
C ARG A 105 -10.42 -13.14 4.02
N THR A 106 -9.53 -14.01 3.52
CA THR A 106 -8.09 -13.90 3.82
C THR A 106 -7.52 -12.58 3.31
N ALA A 107 -7.86 -12.19 2.07
CA ALA A 107 -7.36 -10.96 1.47
C ALA A 107 -7.90 -9.71 2.19
N ARG A 108 -9.20 -9.69 2.47
CA ARG A 108 -9.85 -8.62 3.23
C ARG A 108 -9.25 -8.45 4.63
N ASP A 109 -9.19 -9.53 5.39
CA ASP A 109 -8.66 -9.52 6.76
C ASP A 109 -7.21 -9.05 6.78
N PHE A 110 -6.39 -9.47 5.81
CA PHE A 110 -5.01 -9.04 5.69
C PHE A 110 -4.91 -7.53 5.46
N ARG A 111 -5.74 -6.99 4.55
CA ARG A 111 -5.83 -5.53 4.33
C ARG A 111 -6.24 -4.79 5.60
N ILE A 112 -7.28 -5.25 6.31
CA ILE A 112 -7.74 -4.63 7.56
C ILE A 112 -6.59 -4.56 8.57
N ARG A 113 -5.88 -5.68 8.79
CA ARG A 113 -4.75 -5.72 9.74
C ARG A 113 -3.61 -4.78 9.35
N LYS A 114 -3.34 -4.62 8.06
CA LYS A 114 -2.34 -3.65 7.59
C LYS A 114 -2.81 -2.21 7.80
N PHE A 115 -4.09 -1.92 7.59
CA PHE A 115 -4.64 -0.59 7.87
C PHE A 115 -4.65 -0.31 9.38
N HIS A 116 -4.97 -1.30 10.21
CA HIS A 116 -4.88 -1.21 11.67
C HIS A 116 -3.46 -0.82 12.10
N GLU A 117 -2.44 -1.53 11.59
CA GLU A 117 -1.02 -1.24 11.86
C GLU A 117 -0.65 0.21 11.46
N MET A 118 -1.15 0.70 10.32
CA MET A 118 -0.79 2.02 9.80
C MET A 118 -1.55 3.18 10.43
N THR A 119 -2.82 2.97 10.77
CA THR A 119 -3.73 4.03 11.23
C THR A 119 -3.89 4.04 12.74
N GLY A 120 -3.68 2.92 13.42
CA GLY A 120 -3.98 2.73 14.84
C GLY A 120 -5.47 2.51 15.15
N LEU A 121 -6.36 2.61 14.15
CA LEU A 121 -7.79 2.32 14.32
C LEU A 121 -8.01 0.83 14.57
N SER A 122 -9.02 0.46 15.36
CA SER A 122 -9.30 -0.93 15.66
C SER A 122 -9.73 -1.73 14.41
N TYR A 123 -9.62 -3.06 14.51
CA TYR A 123 -10.07 -3.96 13.44
C TYR A 123 -11.55 -3.72 13.11
N ASP A 124 -12.41 -3.68 14.14
CA ASP A 124 -13.87 -3.57 13.97
C ASP A 124 -14.26 -2.23 13.33
N GLU A 125 -13.59 -1.14 13.69
CA GLU A 125 -13.79 0.17 13.04
C GLU A 125 -13.45 0.12 11.55
N LEU A 126 -12.33 -0.52 11.19
CA LEU A 126 -11.87 -0.64 9.80
C LEU A 126 -12.64 -1.67 8.98
N ASP A 127 -13.22 -2.69 9.63
CA ASP A 127 -14.06 -3.70 8.97
C ASP A 127 -15.46 -3.16 8.68
N ALA A 128 -15.97 -2.22 9.49
CA ALA A 128 -17.24 -1.55 9.25
C ALA A 128 -17.20 -0.51 8.11
N MET A 129 -16.01 -0.12 7.65
CA MET A 129 -15.80 0.89 6.60
C MET A 129 -15.83 0.30 5.19
N THR A 130 -16.34 1.07 4.24
CA THR A 130 -16.07 0.87 2.81
C THR A 130 -14.58 1.02 2.52
N ILE A 131 -14.09 0.50 1.39
CA ILE A 131 -12.67 0.62 1.04
C ILE A 131 -12.22 2.08 0.93
N ILE A 132 -13.10 2.97 0.43
CA ILE A 132 -12.80 4.39 0.29
C ILE A 132 -12.73 5.09 1.64
N GLU A 133 -13.64 4.81 2.56
CA GLU A 133 -13.61 5.34 3.92
C GLU A 133 -12.34 4.90 4.65
N ALA A 134 -12.03 3.60 4.60
CA ALA A 134 -10.83 3.05 5.22
C ALA A 134 -9.54 3.62 4.60
N ALA A 135 -9.50 3.81 3.27
CA ALA A 135 -8.37 4.41 2.57
C ALA A 135 -8.16 5.88 2.94
N ASN A 136 -9.23 6.64 3.17
CA ASN A 136 -9.13 8.03 3.61
C ASN A 136 -8.54 8.14 5.02
N GLN A 137 -8.66 7.11 5.87
CA GLN A 137 -8.00 7.10 7.18
C GLN A 137 -6.48 7.08 7.09
N LEU A 138 -5.89 6.64 5.96
CA LEU A 138 -4.44 6.71 5.76
C LEU A 138 -3.96 8.16 5.62
N ASP A 139 -4.77 9.07 5.04
CA ASP A 139 -4.43 10.50 5.00
C ASP A 139 -4.52 11.13 6.39
N THR A 140 -5.55 10.77 7.17
CA THR A 140 -5.68 11.18 8.58
C THR A 140 -4.48 10.71 9.39
N ALA A 141 -4.11 9.43 9.24
CA ALA A 141 -2.95 8.86 9.91
C ALA A 141 -1.65 9.55 9.46
N ALA A 142 -1.46 9.80 8.17
CA ALA A 142 -0.27 10.46 7.65
C ALA A 142 -0.07 11.88 8.22
N ALA A 143 -1.15 12.59 8.55
CA ALA A 143 -1.11 13.92 9.16
C ALA A 143 -0.95 13.89 10.70
N ASP A 144 -1.40 12.83 11.37
CA ASP A 144 -1.22 12.67 12.81
C ASP A 144 0.22 12.33 13.14
N LYS A 145 0.84 13.03 14.09
CA LYS A 145 2.21 12.77 14.56
C LYS A 145 2.35 11.42 15.30
N SER A 146 1.28 10.88 15.85
CA SER A 146 1.32 9.63 16.64
C SER A 146 1.34 8.33 15.82
N SER A 147 0.92 8.40 14.55
CA SER A 147 0.87 7.24 13.63
C SER A 147 2.25 6.80 13.12
N ILE A 148 2.30 5.72 12.33
CA ILE A 148 3.56 5.19 11.77
C ILE A 148 3.92 5.74 10.37
N ILE A 149 2.94 6.22 9.60
CA ILE A 149 3.14 6.65 8.21
C ILE A 149 3.11 8.17 8.04
N GLU A 150 3.66 8.64 6.92
CA GLU A 150 3.56 10.01 6.41
C GLU A 150 3.44 10.00 4.88
N ALA A 151 2.95 11.09 4.28
CA ALA A 151 2.88 11.21 2.82
C ALA A 151 4.30 11.16 2.20
N PHE A 152 4.44 10.46 1.07
CA PHE A 152 5.77 10.23 0.45
C PHE A 152 6.37 11.47 -0.21
N LEU A 153 5.54 12.30 -0.83
CA LEU A 153 5.95 13.56 -1.48
C LEU A 153 5.43 14.71 -0.62
N GLN A 154 6.35 15.51 -0.09
CA GLN A 154 6.09 16.84 0.45
C GLN A 154 6.50 17.88 -0.59
#